data_AF-A0A3R7VWI6-F1
#
_entry.id   AF-A0A3R7VWI6-F1
#
_cell.length_a   1.000
_cell.length_b   1.000
_cell.length_c   1.000
_cell.angle_alpha   90.00
_cell.angle_beta   90.00
_cell.angle_gamma   90.00
#
_symmetry.space_group_name_H-M   'P 1'
#
loop_
_entity.id
_entity.type
_entity.pdbx_description
1 polymer ?
#
loop_
_entity_poly.entity_id
_entity_poly.type
_entity_poly.pdbx_seq_one_letter_code
_entity_poly.pdbx_strand_id
1 'polypeptide(L)'
;MEGTGFAQSMGAFGKMLKIQEAITENLPKSKVPWNESRKFLKSITIDDIKATSLYKFHVGLFKKFGLGNLQLIGFAPMNYIYGVAKCPVCSLYPALNNQKVCTATTDALYRFFTEALEIECNVEEIECVKNGDSACKFKVGLQPISAYKILIDEIDKNILTGQSPLDIDSTEYKKRIELLSIYKLIEENKMSEIGKTYMQYAGNLSYQEKVFDPPWKKHEELESIAKEKGTFGAAFGAMKDKSTNKEGNSQKIPSEENLFTKAKPTNNGNDSAKNSEPNTSTSKGDSFSDLLSKMKKKK
;
A
#
# COMPACT_ATOMS: atom_id res chain seq x y z
N MET A 1 40.54 -10.84 17.02
CA MET A 1 39.08 -10.92 17.24
C MET A 1 38.35 -10.22 16.08
N GLU A 2 38.40 -10.77 14.87
CA GLU A 2 37.91 -10.10 13.65
C GLU A 2 36.62 -10.74 13.05
N GLY A 3 36.19 -11.89 13.57
CA GLY A 3 35.03 -12.63 13.04
C GLY A 3 33.65 -12.16 13.53
N THR A 4 33.58 -11.40 14.64
CA THR A 4 32.30 -10.97 15.24
C THR A 4 31.64 -9.83 14.46
N GLY A 5 32.43 -8.86 13.95
CA GLY A 5 31.91 -7.74 13.17
C GLY A 5 31.39 -8.15 11.78
N PHE A 6 32.06 -9.09 11.12
CA PHE A 6 31.64 -9.57 9.79
C PHE A 6 30.36 -10.42 9.86
N ALA A 7 30.29 -11.39 10.78
CA ALA A 7 29.09 -12.21 10.97
C ALA A 7 27.87 -11.37 11.37
N GLN A 8 28.07 -10.35 12.22
CA GLN A 8 27.02 -9.41 12.61
C GLN A 8 26.54 -8.56 11.42
N SER A 9 27.47 -8.09 10.57
CA SER A 9 27.15 -7.32 9.36
C SER A 9 26.39 -8.16 8.33
N MET A 10 26.82 -9.41 8.11
CA MET A 10 26.11 -10.36 7.22
C MET A 10 24.72 -10.71 7.76
N GLY A 11 24.57 -10.88 9.07
CA GLY A 11 23.28 -11.11 9.71
C GLY A 11 22.33 -9.91 9.60
N ALA A 12 22.85 -8.69 9.73
CA ALA A 12 22.10 -7.45 9.52
C ALA A 12 21.64 -7.30 8.06
N PHE A 13 22.54 -7.57 7.11
CA PHE A 13 22.23 -7.55 5.68
C PHE A 13 21.15 -8.57 5.32
N GLY A 14 21.26 -9.81 5.79
CA GLY A 14 20.25 -10.85 5.55
C GLY A 14 18.87 -10.51 6.14
N LYS A 15 18.80 -9.86 7.31
CA LYS A 15 17.53 -9.38 7.87
C LYS A 15 16.95 -8.23 7.05
N MET A 16 17.80 -7.31 6.60
CA MET A 16 17.37 -6.18 5.79
C MET A 16 16.85 -6.61 4.42
N LEU A 17 17.49 -7.59 3.77
CA LEU A 17 17.00 -8.22 2.55
C LEU A 17 15.61 -8.82 2.74
N LYS A 18 15.37 -9.58 3.82
CA LYS A 18 14.05 -10.14 4.12
C LYS A 18 12.96 -9.07 4.27
N ILE A 19 13.30 -7.93 4.88
CA ILE A 19 12.36 -6.80 4.99
C ILE A 19 12.03 -6.26 3.58
N GLN A 20 13.05 -6.06 2.74
CA GLN A 20 12.86 -5.55 1.37
C GLN A 20 12.09 -6.53 0.46
N GLU A 21 12.37 -7.83 0.58
CA GLU A 21 11.62 -8.89 -0.09
C GLU A 21 10.16 -8.87 0.34
N ALA A 22 9.89 -8.83 1.66
CA ALA A 22 8.53 -8.75 2.18
C ALA A 22 7.77 -7.52 1.68
N ILE A 23 8.40 -6.35 1.64
CA ILE A 23 7.80 -5.13 1.07
C ILE A 23 7.46 -5.36 -0.42
N THR A 24 8.42 -5.85 -1.19
CA THR A 24 8.28 -6.02 -2.65
C THR A 24 7.22 -7.06 -3.02
N GLU A 25 7.08 -8.14 -2.25
CA GLU A 25 6.12 -9.20 -2.54
C GLU A 25 4.67 -8.86 -2.13
N ASN A 26 4.50 -8.11 -1.04
CA ASN A 26 3.19 -7.92 -0.41
C ASN A 26 2.56 -6.57 -0.76
N LEU A 27 3.36 -5.52 -0.96
CA LEU A 27 2.85 -4.17 -1.21
C LEU A 27 2.06 -4.06 -2.53
N PRO A 28 2.49 -4.67 -3.65
CA PRO A 28 1.70 -4.70 -4.89
C PRO A 28 0.33 -5.39 -4.74
N LYS A 29 0.22 -6.34 -3.81
CA LYS A 29 -1.02 -7.08 -3.50
C LYS A 29 -1.91 -6.33 -2.50
N SER A 30 -1.45 -5.21 -1.95
CA SER A 30 -2.08 -4.49 -0.85
C SER A 30 -2.88 -3.27 -1.31
N LYS A 31 -3.43 -3.31 -2.53
CA LYS A 31 -4.28 -2.24 -3.08
C LYS A 31 -5.51 -2.01 -2.19
N VAL A 32 -5.86 -0.74 -2.01
CA VAL A 32 -6.98 -0.31 -1.17
C VAL A 32 -7.97 0.47 -2.02
N PRO A 33 -9.28 0.18 -1.91
CA PRO A 33 -10.29 0.89 -2.68
C PRO A 33 -10.37 2.36 -2.25
N TRP A 34 -10.74 3.20 -3.20
CA TRP A 34 -10.74 4.65 -3.00
C TRP A 34 -11.73 5.12 -1.94
N ASN A 35 -12.83 4.39 -1.71
CA ASN A 35 -13.77 4.71 -0.64
C ASN A 35 -13.12 4.62 0.76
N GLU A 36 -12.27 3.62 1.01
CA GLU A 36 -11.53 3.48 2.27
C GLU A 36 -10.40 4.49 2.38
N SER A 37 -9.69 4.75 1.27
CA SER A 37 -8.72 5.84 1.20
C SER A 37 -9.37 7.21 1.47
N ARG A 38 -10.58 7.44 0.95
CA ARG A 38 -11.36 8.66 1.18
C ARG A 38 -11.74 8.79 2.64
N LYS A 39 -12.21 7.74 3.31
CA LYS A 39 -12.50 7.78 4.76
C LYS A 39 -11.28 8.19 5.59
N PHE A 40 -10.13 7.61 5.29
CA PHE A 40 -8.86 7.99 5.92
C PHE A 40 -8.52 9.46 5.66
N LEU A 41 -8.60 9.89 4.40
CA LEU A 41 -8.29 11.26 4.01
C LEU A 41 -9.29 12.29 4.54
N LYS A 42 -10.57 11.95 4.72
CA LYS A 42 -11.60 12.85 5.29
C LYS A 42 -11.56 12.92 6.83
N SER A 43 -10.74 12.10 7.48
CA SER A 43 -10.61 12.10 8.95
C SER A 43 -9.80 13.32 9.42
N ILE A 44 -10.33 14.06 10.40
CA ILE A 44 -9.75 15.34 10.85
C ILE A 44 -9.06 15.25 12.22
N THR A 45 -9.15 14.09 12.89
CA THR A 45 -8.46 13.81 14.15
C THR A 45 -7.62 12.53 14.05
N ILE A 46 -6.61 12.42 14.92
CA ILE A 46 -5.77 11.20 15.00
C ILE A 46 -6.61 9.98 15.35
N ASP A 47 -7.61 10.13 16.21
CA ASP A 47 -8.44 9.00 16.67
C ASP A 47 -9.38 8.52 15.55
N ASP A 48 -9.95 9.44 14.77
CA ASP A 48 -10.74 9.09 13.58
C ASP A 48 -9.88 8.35 12.55
N ILE A 49 -8.67 8.85 12.29
CA ILE A 49 -7.72 8.19 11.40
C ILE A 49 -7.43 6.77 11.91
N LYS A 50 -7.11 6.62 13.20
CA LYS A 50 -6.81 5.33 13.83
C LYS A 50 -7.99 4.35 13.78
N ALA A 51 -9.21 4.85 13.78
CA ALA A 51 -10.42 4.03 13.69
C ALA A 51 -10.62 3.44 12.29
N THR A 52 -10.09 4.07 11.24
CA THR A 52 -10.26 3.62 9.85
C THR A 52 -9.63 2.25 9.59
N SER A 53 -10.28 1.47 8.71
CA SER A 53 -9.79 0.16 8.28
C SER A 53 -8.46 0.27 7.54
N LEU A 54 -8.28 1.31 6.72
CA LEU A 54 -7.01 1.60 6.04
C LEU A 54 -5.86 1.84 7.03
N TYR A 55 -6.10 2.59 8.12
CA TYR A 55 -5.06 2.78 9.14
C TYR A 55 -4.63 1.43 9.75
N LYS A 56 -5.59 0.67 10.27
CA LYS A 56 -5.34 -0.64 10.90
C LYS A 56 -4.64 -1.61 9.95
N PHE A 57 -5.05 -1.62 8.68
CA PHE A 57 -4.47 -2.46 7.64
C PHE A 57 -2.98 -2.15 7.43
N HIS A 58 -2.63 -0.88 7.17
CA HIS A 58 -1.24 -0.56 6.81
C HIS A 58 -0.29 -0.69 8.01
N VAL A 59 -0.69 -0.31 9.24
CA VAL A 59 0.18 -0.53 10.42
C VAL A 59 0.39 -2.02 10.68
N GLY A 60 -0.64 -2.85 10.46
CA GLY A 60 -0.53 -4.30 10.51
C GLY A 60 0.39 -4.87 9.44
N LEU A 61 0.29 -4.36 8.21
CA LEU A 61 1.13 -4.73 7.08
C LEU A 61 2.62 -4.39 7.35
N PHE A 62 2.91 -3.20 7.87
CA PHE A 62 4.27 -2.77 8.19
C PHE A 62 4.88 -3.59 9.32
N LYS A 63 4.05 -3.97 10.31
CA LYS A 63 4.47 -4.92 11.34
C LYS A 63 4.84 -6.28 10.74
N LYS A 64 4.08 -6.78 9.76
CA LYS A 64 4.40 -8.04 9.05
C LYS A 64 5.68 -7.95 8.22
N PHE A 65 6.00 -6.78 7.68
CA PHE A 65 7.27 -6.55 6.97
C PHE A 65 8.49 -6.57 7.91
N GLY A 66 8.27 -6.51 9.23
CA GLY A 66 9.35 -6.41 10.21
C GLY A 66 9.82 -4.98 10.47
N LEU A 67 9.04 -3.96 10.07
CA LEU A 67 9.35 -2.54 10.31
C LEU A 67 8.95 -2.08 11.74
N GLY A 68 8.38 -2.97 12.54
CA GLY A 68 8.02 -2.73 13.92
C GLY A 68 6.58 -2.23 14.10
N ASN A 69 6.29 -1.64 15.25
CA ASN A 69 4.97 -1.13 15.57
C ASN A 69 4.88 0.35 15.16
N LEU A 70 4.43 0.58 13.93
CA LEU A 70 4.19 1.92 13.39
C LEU A 70 2.93 2.52 14.00
N GLN A 71 3.00 3.76 14.48
CA GLN A 71 1.85 4.45 15.06
C GLN A 71 1.75 5.89 14.56
N LEU A 72 0.53 6.35 14.24
CA LEU A 72 0.30 7.77 14.00
C LEU A 72 0.36 8.54 15.32
N ILE A 73 1.29 9.49 15.39
CA ILE A 73 1.58 10.30 16.59
C ILE A 73 1.36 11.80 16.35
N GLY A 74 1.22 12.21 15.08
CA GLY A 74 0.93 13.59 14.72
C GLY A 74 0.15 13.67 13.40
N PHE A 75 -0.73 14.64 13.30
CA PHE A 75 -1.56 14.88 12.13
C PHE A 75 -1.75 16.38 11.91
N ALA A 76 -1.66 16.78 10.64
CA ALA A 76 -2.20 18.02 10.11
C ALA A 76 -2.74 17.73 8.70
N PRO A 77 -3.62 18.57 8.11
CA PRO A 77 -4.08 18.37 6.75
C PRO A 77 -2.90 18.12 5.79
N MET A 78 -2.99 17.02 5.02
CA MET A 78 -1.94 16.52 4.11
C MET A 78 -0.61 16.11 4.75
N ASN A 79 -0.51 16.05 6.07
CA ASN A 79 0.74 15.72 6.78
C ASN A 79 0.49 14.71 7.90
N TYR A 80 1.10 13.54 7.79
CA TYR A 80 0.98 12.45 8.77
C TYR A 80 2.36 12.17 9.38
N ILE A 81 2.43 12.09 10.71
CA ILE A 81 3.67 11.77 11.42
C ILE A 81 3.51 10.41 12.07
N TYR A 82 4.30 9.44 11.60
CA TYR A 82 4.35 8.10 12.15
C TYR A 82 5.57 7.92 13.03
N GLY A 83 5.41 7.27 14.19
CA GLY A 83 6.49 6.95 15.12
C GLY A 83 6.71 5.44 15.27
N VAL A 84 7.97 5.06 15.51
CA VAL A 84 8.38 3.70 15.87
C VAL A 84 9.37 3.78 17.05
N ALA A 85 8.88 3.48 18.27
CA ALA A 85 9.69 3.59 19.49
C ALA A 85 10.83 2.56 19.58
N LYS A 86 10.60 1.33 19.11
CA LYS A 86 11.62 0.26 19.06
C LYS A 86 11.87 -0.13 17.62
N CYS A 87 12.56 0.74 16.88
CA CYS A 87 12.72 0.56 15.44
C CYS A 87 13.62 -0.64 15.10
N PRO A 88 13.10 -1.71 14.47
CA PRO A 88 13.89 -2.90 14.18
C PRO A 88 15.02 -2.62 13.19
N VAL A 89 14.79 -1.75 12.20
CA VAL A 89 15.80 -1.39 11.19
C VAL A 89 17.00 -0.74 11.84
N CYS A 90 16.76 0.23 12.72
CA CYS A 90 17.83 0.93 13.42
C CYS A 90 18.60 -0.02 14.39
N SER A 91 17.99 -1.11 14.87
CA SER A 91 18.68 -2.16 15.65
C SER A 91 19.61 -3.07 14.83
N LEU A 92 19.46 -3.12 13.50
CA LEU A 92 20.33 -3.91 12.61
C LEU A 92 21.73 -3.31 12.47
N TYR A 93 21.87 -2.00 12.72
CA TYR A 93 23.10 -1.26 12.54
C TYR A 93 23.64 -0.70 13.87
N PRO A 94 24.06 -1.54 14.84
CA PRO A 94 24.45 -1.07 16.17
C PRO A 94 25.68 -0.15 16.14
N ALA A 95 26.59 -0.33 15.18
CA ALA A 95 27.81 0.47 15.04
C ALA A 95 27.61 1.84 14.38
N LEU A 96 26.48 2.08 13.71
CA LEU A 96 26.17 3.37 13.10
C LEU A 96 25.49 4.29 14.13
N ASN A 97 26.06 5.47 14.35
CA ASN A 97 25.52 6.54 15.21
C ASN A 97 25.53 7.86 14.42
N ASN A 98 24.64 8.78 14.78
CA ASN A 98 24.46 10.09 14.12
C ASN A 98 24.12 10.00 12.62
N GLN A 99 23.45 8.93 12.20
CA GLN A 99 22.97 8.76 10.83
C GLN A 99 21.55 8.21 10.82
N LYS A 100 20.72 8.76 9.91
CA LYS A 100 19.40 8.22 9.56
C LYS A 100 19.59 6.92 8.78
N VAL A 101 19.25 5.80 9.40
CA VAL A 101 19.45 4.44 8.82
C VAL A 101 18.14 3.74 8.49
N CYS A 102 17.01 4.38 8.78
CA CYS A 102 15.70 3.76 8.72
C CYS A 102 15.03 3.96 7.33
N THR A 103 15.83 3.85 6.26
CA THR A 103 15.45 4.05 4.85
C THR A 103 14.44 3.03 4.34
N ALA A 104 14.47 1.82 4.87
CA ALA A 104 13.47 0.79 4.59
C ALA A 104 12.05 1.27 4.93
N THR A 105 11.92 1.96 6.05
CA THR A 105 10.62 2.44 6.56
C THR A 105 10.13 3.61 5.74
N THR A 106 11.03 4.54 5.37
CA THR A 106 10.67 5.67 4.48
C THR A 106 10.26 5.18 3.10
N ASP A 107 11.00 4.21 2.53
CA ASP A 107 10.67 3.61 1.23
C ASP A 107 9.32 2.87 1.28
N ALA A 108 9.11 2.02 2.30
CA ALA A 108 7.84 1.32 2.46
C ALA A 108 6.66 2.28 2.58
N LEU A 109 6.78 3.36 3.37
CA LEU A 109 5.76 4.40 3.49
C LEU A 109 5.51 5.08 2.14
N TYR A 110 6.57 5.52 1.46
CA TYR A 110 6.46 6.17 0.17
C TYR A 110 5.74 5.28 -0.84
N ARG A 111 6.20 4.04 -0.99
CA ARG A 111 5.61 3.05 -1.89
C ARG A 111 4.17 2.72 -1.50
N PHE A 112 3.84 2.65 -0.21
CA PHE A 112 2.46 2.41 0.21
C PHE A 112 1.52 3.52 -0.26
N PHE A 113 1.88 4.78 -0.02
CA PHE A 113 1.03 5.91 -0.46
C PHE A 113 0.99 6.02 -1.99
N THR A 114 2.12 5.90 -2.67
CA THR A 114 2.21 6.09 -4.13
C THR A 114 1.71 4.89 -4.93
N GLU A 115 2.10 3.67 -4.57
CA GLU A 115 1.71 2.45 -5.29
C GLU A 115 0.37 1.91 -4.79
N ALA A 116 0.13 1.81 -3.48
CA ALA A 116 -1.07 1.16 -2.96
C ALA A 116 -2.28 2.09 -2.92
N LEU A 117 -2.08 3.37 -2.54
CA LEU A 117 -3.14 4.38 -2.47
C LEU A 117 -3.22 5.26 -3.73
N GLU A 118 -2.21 5.24 -4.59
CA GLU A 118 -2.12 6.10 -5.78
C GLU A 118 -2.10 7.60 -5.45
N ILE A 119 -1.52 7.95 -4.30
CA ILE A 119 -1.37 9.31 -3.81
C ILE A 119 0.11 9.68 -3.85
N GLU A 120 0.44 10.68 -4.64
CA GLU A 120 1.77 11.26 -4.65
C GLU A 120 2.10 11.87 -3.28
N CYS A 121 3.29 11.56 -2.77
CA CYS A 121 3.71 12.04 -1.46
C CYS A 121 5.24 12.19 -1.40
N ASN A 122 5.70 12.85 -0.34
CA ASN A 122 7.09 12.82 0.11
C ASN A 122 7.15 12.18 1.50
N VAL A 123 8.19 11.39 1.75
CA VAL A 123 8.42 10.77 3.06
C VAL A 123 9.81 11.11 3.57
N GLU A 124 9.87 11.68 4.76
CA GLU A 124 11.11 12.08 5.41
C GLU A 124 11.20 11.45 6.81
N GLU A 125 12.33 10.85 7.14
CA GLU A 125 12.68 10.53 8.53
C GLU A 125 13.08 11.83 9.24
N ILE A 126 12.27 12.31 10.19
CA ILE A 126 12.48 13.59 10.89
C ILE A 126 13.24 13.43 12.22
N GLU A 127 13.09 12.28 12.88
CA GLU A 127 13.79 11.92 14.12
C GLU A 127 14.26 10.47 14.03
N CYS A 128 15.41 10.16 14.66
CA CYS A 128 16.00 8.83 14.63
C CYS A 128 16.65 8.47 15.98
N VAL A 129 16.40 7.26 16.48
CA VAL A 129 17.05 6.77 17.71
C VAL A 129 18.57 6.75 17.59
N LYS A 130 19.11 6.60 16.36
CA LYS A 130 20.55 6.67 16.10
C LYS A 130 21.15 8.08 16.23
N ASN A 131 20.31 9.12 16.24
CA ASN A 131 20.69 10.50 16.50
C ASN A 131 20.47 10.91 17.96
N GLY A 132 20.08 9.97 18.84
CA GLY A 132 19.79 10.23 20.25
C GLY A 132 18.31 10.54 20.54
N ASP A 133 17.43 10.48 19.55
CA ASP A 133 16.00 10.67 19.75
C ASP A 133 15.35 9.48 20.49
N SER A 134 14.21 9.74 21.15
CA SER A 134 13.47 8.70 21.89
C SER A 134 12.80 7.64 20.98
N ALA A 135 12.54 7.98 19.71
CA ALA A 135 11.90 7.14 18.72
C ALA A 135 12.31 7.58 17.31
N CYS A 136 12.14 6.68 16.33
CA CYS A 136 12.21 7.09 14.92
C CYS A 136 10.85 7.68 14.51
N LYS A 137 10.85 8.87 13.90
CA LYS A 137 9.63 9.51 13.38
C LYS A 137 9.75 9.79 11.89
N PHE A 138 8.66 9.58 11.18
CA PHE A 138 8.57 9.68 9.73
C PHE A 138 7.40 10.60 9.36
N LYS A 139 7.69 11.67 8.63
CA LYS A 139 6.69 12.60 8.11
C LYS A 139 6.33 12.20 6.68
N VAL A 140 5.05 11.95 6.46
CA VAL A 140 4.45 11.75 5.14
C VAL A 140 3.69 13.01 4.76
N GLY A 141 4.18 13.74 3.76
CA GLY A 141 3.53 14.91 3.18
C GLY A 141 2.85 14.55 1.86
N LEU A 142 1.53 14.64 1.78
CA LEU A 142 0.78 14.35 0.56
C LEU A 142 0.82 15.52 -0.41
N GLN A 143 0.90 15.21 -1.70
CA GLN A 143 0.73 16.18 -2.76
C GLN A 143 -0.78 16.52 -2.87
N PRO A 144 -1.18 17.79 -2.72
CA PRO A 144 -2.59 18.13 -2.56
C PRO A 144 -3.49 17.72 -3.73
N ILE A 145 -3.05 17.90 -4.99
CA ILE A 145 -3.87 17.59 -6.17
C ILE A 145 -4.19 16.08 -6.24
N SER A 146 -3.19 15.24 -5.99
CA SER A 146 -3.27 13.79 -5.97
C SER A 146 -4.15 13.30 -4.81
N ALA A 147 -4.04 13.93 -3.64
CA ALA A 147 -4.92 13.63 -2.51
C ALA A 147 -6.38 14.06 -2.77
N TYR A 148 -6.60 15.25 -3.33
CA TYR A 148 -7.94 15.77 -3.67
C TYR A 148 -8.68 14.93 -4.69
N LYS A 149 -7.97 14.30 -5.62
CA LYS A 149 -8.54 13.34 -6.58
C LYS A 149 -9.31 12.20 -5.89
N ILE A 150 -8.87 11.78 -4.71
CA ILE A 150 -9.51 10.68 -3.95
C ILE A 150 -10.44 11.24 -2.85
N LEU A 151 -10.03 12.33 -2.20
CA LEU A 151 -10.75 12.96 -1.10
C LEU A 151 -12.08 13.57 -1.55
N ILE A 152 -12.09 14.28 -2.68
CA ILE A 152 -13.25 15.05 -3.17
C ILE A 152 -14.13 14.14 -4.02
N ASP A 153 -15.36 13.91 -3.57
CA ASP A 153 -16.38 13.16 -4.32
C ASP A 153 -17.27 14.11 -5.15
N GLU A 154 -18.23 13.56 -5.91
CA GLU A 154 -19.12 14.34 -6.77
C GLU A 154 -19.95 15.38 -6.01
N ILE A 155 -20.37 15.03 -4.79
CA ILE A 155 -21.08 15.94 -3.90
C ILE A 155 -20.19 17.13 -3.56
N ASP A 156 -18.96 16.86 -3.15
CA ASP A 156 -18.01 17.91 -2.79
C ASP A 156 -17.71 18.83 -3.98
N LYS A 157 -17.64 18.28 -5.21
CA LYS A 157 -17.54 19.06 -6.45
C LYS A 157 -18.76 19.95 -6.71
N ASN A 158 -19.96 19.45 -6.44
CA ASN A 158 -21.19 20.24 -6.57
C ASN A 158 -21.19 21.42 -5.59
N ILE A 159 -20.78 21.18 -4.33
CA ILE A 159 -20.61 22.23 -3.33
C ILE A 159 -19.60 23.27 -3.80
N LEU A 160 -18.44 22.84 -4.32
CA LEU A 160 -17.40 23.75 -4.83
C LEU A 160 -17.90 24.59 -6.01
N THR A 161 -18.68 24.02 -6.93
CA THR A 161 -19.24 24.73 -8.09
C THR A 161 -20.47 25.57 -7.77
N GLY A 162 -20.95 25.57 -6.52
CA GLY A 162 -22.13 26.31 -6.09
C GLY A 162 -23.45 25.67 -6.54
N GLN A 163 -23.42 24.42 -7.01
CA GLN A 163 -24.62 23.64 -7.32
C GLN A 163 -25.17 23.04 -6.03
N SER A 164 -26.46 23.28 -5.74
CA SER A 164 -27.11 22.71 -4.55
C SER A 164 -27.24 21.19 -4.72
N PRO A 165 -26.61 20.37 -3.86
CA PRO A 165 -26.85 18.93 -3.87
C PRO A 165 -28.31 18.68 -3.49
N LEU A 166 -29.07 18.00 -4.35
CA LEU A 166 -30.52 17.84 -4.16
C LEU A 166 -30.88 16.86 -3.02
N ASP A 167 -29.95 16.00 -2.61
CA ASP A 167 -30.23 14.83 -1.75
C ASP A 167 -29.38 14.77 -0.46
N ILE A 168 -28.99 15.92 0.11
CA ILE A 168 -28.12 15.94 1.30
C ILE A 168 -28.79 16.61 2.48
N ASP A 169 -28.68 15.96 3.64
CA ASP A 169 -29.13 16.54 4.90
C ASP A 169 -28.29 17.78 5.29
N SER A 170 -28.95 18.76 5.89
CA SER A 170 -28.33 20.01 6.34
C SER A 170 -27.13 19.81 7.27
N THR A 171 -27.11 18.74 8.08
CA THR A 171 -25.97 18.45 8.97
C THR A 171 -24.78 17.88 8.21
N GLU A 172 -25.03 17.01 7.22
CA GLU A 172 -23.99 16.48 6.35
C GLU A 172 -23.40 17.59 5.47
N TYR A 173 -24.25 18.47 4.93
CA TYR A 173 -23.82 19.61 4.13
C TYR A 173 -22.85 20.52 4.90
N LYS A 174 -23.17 20.86 6.16
CA LYS A 174 -22.28 21.65 7.03
C LYS A 174 -20.95 20.96 7.28
N LYS A 175 -20.95 19.66 7.56
CA LYS A 175 -19.72 18.87 7.76
C LYS A 175 -18.82 18.88 6.51
N ARG A 176 -19.42 18.79 5.32
CA ARG A 176 -18.67 18.84 4.05
C ARG A 176 -18.06 20.22 3.81
N ILE A 177 -18.80 21.31 4.08
CA ILE A 177 -18.23 22.66 4.00
C ILE A 177 -17.06 22.83 4.97
N GLU A 178 -17.23 22.38 6.22
CA GLU A 178 -16.16 22.43 7.23
C GLU A 178 -14.93 21.66 6.77
N LEU A 179 -15.11 20.45 6.24
CA LEU A 179 -14.03 19.65 5.68
C LEU A 179 -13.33 20.37 4.52
N LEU A 180 -14.08 20.87 3.55
CA LEU A 180 -13.52 21.62 2.42
C LEU A 180 -12.77 22.88 2.88
N SER A 181 -13.21 23.52 3.97
CA SER A 181 -12.52 24.64 4.58
C SER A 181 -11.23 24.25 5.30
N ILE A 182 -11.19 23.10 6.00
CA ILE A 182 -9.96 22.54 6.61
C ILE A 182 -8.88 22.30 5.54
N TYR A 183 -9.29 21.84 4.36
CA TYR A 183 -8.40 21.66 3.20
C TYR A 183 -8.16 22.95 2.40
N LYS A 184 -8.66 24.09 2.86
CA LYS A 184 -8.54 25.40 2.21
C LYS A 184 -9.05 25.41 0.77
N LEU A 185 -10.05 24.59 0.45
CA LEU A 185 -10.72 24.60 -0.86
C LEU A 185 -11.86 25.63 -0.87
N ILE A 186 -12.40 25.94 0.30
CA ILE A 186 -13.39 26.98 0.54
C ILE A 186 -12.87 27.93 1.63
N GLU A 187 -12.98 29.23 1.36
CA GLU A 187 -12.70 30.31 2.30
C GLU A 187 -13.89 31.28 2.27
N GLU A 188 -14.39 31.69 3.43
CA GLU A 188 -15.54 32.62 3.54
C GLU A 188 -16.78 32.21 2.72
N ASN A 189 -17.08 30.90 2.69
CA ASN A 189 -18.16 30.29 1.88
C ASN A 189 -18.01 30.49 0.35
N LYS A 190 -16.81 30.77 -0.13
CA LYS A 190 -16.48 30.86 -1.56
C LYS A 190 -15.31 29.94 -1.89
N MET A 191 -15.23 29.50 -3.14
CA MET A 191 -14.09 28.71 -3.61
C MET A 191 -12.80 29.53 -3.49
N SER A 192 -11.79 28.97 -2.82
CA SER A 192 -10.47 29.58 -2.66
C SER A 192 -9.64 29.47 -3.94
N GLU A 193 -8.47 30.11 -3.99
CA GLU A 193 -7.51 29.95 -5.09
C GLU A 193 -7.02 28.50 -5.26
N ILE A 194 -6.88 27.77 -4.14
CA ILE A 194 -6.52 26.33 -4.17
C ILE A 194 -7.70 25.53 -4.74
N GLY A 195 -8.93 25.87 -4.35
CA GLY A 195 -10.15 25.27 -4.90
C GLY A 195 -10.27 25.49 -6.41
N LYS A 196 -10.02 26.71 -6.89
CA LYS A 196 -10.03 27.05 -8.33
C LYS A 196 -8.96 26.26 -9.09
N THR A 197 -7.74 26.20 -8.55
CA THR A 197 -6.64 25.43 -9.12
C THR A 197 -7.03 23.95 -9.22
N TYR A 198 -7.58 23.37 -8.16
CA TYR A 198 -8.09 22.01 -8.19
C TYR A 198 -9.15 21.81 -9.29
N MET A 199 -10.14 22.70 -9.39
CA MET A 199 -11.19 22.60 -10.40
C MET A 199 -10.65 22.68 -11.83
N GLN A 200 -9.65 23.53 -12.08
CA GLN A 200 -9.01 23.70 -13.38
C GLN A 200 -8.21 22.47 -13.82
N TYR A 201 -7.45 21.85 -12.92
CA TYR A 201 -6.52 20.77 -13.27
C TYR A 201 -7.05 19.35 -13.02
N ALA A 202 -7.97 19.17 -12.07
CA ALA A 202 -8.42 17.85 -11.62
C ALA A 202 -9.95 17.73 -11.43
N GLY A 203 -10.67 18.83 -11.19
CA GLY A 203 -12.11 18.80 -10.91
C GLY A 203 -12.95 18.27 -12.07
N ASN A 204 -12.56 18.58 -13.30
CA ASN A 204 -13.27 18.17 -14.52
C ASN A 204 -12.93 16.75 -15.00
N LEU A 205 -11.98 16.06 -14.36
CA LEU A 205 -11.66 14.69 -14.69
C LEU A 205 -12.66 13.77 -13.98
N SER A 206 -13.43 13.01 -14.77
CA SER A 206 -14.24 11.90 -14.26
C SER A 206 -13.31 10.74 -13.95
N TYR A 207 -13.22 10.38 -12.68
CA TYR A 207 -12.45 9.22 -12.24
C TYR A 207 -13.43 8.10 -11.91
N GLN A 208 -13.24 6.93 -12.51
CA GLN A 208 -13.97 5.75 -12.08
C GLN A 208 -13.47 5.31 -10.70
N GLU A 209 -14.40 5.10 -9.77
CA GLU A 209 -14.07 4.65 -8.43
C GLU A 209 -13.42 3.27 -8.49
N LYS A 210 -12.19 3.18 -7.98
CA LYS A 210 -11.43 1.93 -8.00
C LYS A 210 -11.84 1.06 -6.84
N VAL A 211 -12.39 -0.10 -7.17
CA VAL A 211 -12.75 -1.16 -6.22
C VAL A 211 -11.74 -2.29 -6.37
N PHE A 212 -11.16 -2.72 -5.26
CA PHE A 212 -10.21 -3.83 -5.22
C PHE A 212 -10.67 -4.87 -4.21
N ASP A 213 -10.60 -6.14 -4.60
CA ASP A 213 -10.95 -7.26 -3.71
C ASP A 213 -9.95 -7.39 -2.55
N PRO A 214 -10.43 -7.70 -1.32
CA PRO A 214 -9.67 -7.45 -0.10
C PRO A 214 -8.63 -8.52 0.26
N PRO A 215 -7.41 -8.07 0.60
CA PRO A 215 -6.74 -8.46 1.84
C PRO A 215 -7.04 -7.48 3.00
N TRP A 216 -7.47 -6.24 2.70
CA TRP A 216 -7.71 -5.16 3.67
C TRP A 216 -8.91 -5.42 4.61
N LYS A 217 -9.98 -6.02 4.09
CA LYS A 217 -11.19 -6.36 4.86
C LYS A 217 -11.08 -7.65 5.68
N LYS A 218 -10.28 -8.62 5.21
CA LYS A 218 -10.09 -9.92 5.88
C LYS A 218 -9.50 -9.77 7.27
N HIS A 219 -8.65 -8.77 7.51
CA HIS A 219 -8.10 -8.50 8.83
C HIS A 219 -9.15 -8.02 9.84
N GLU A 220 -10.07 -7.16 9.43
CA GLU A 220 -11.13 -6.64 10.29
C GLU A 220 -12.23 -7.66 10.55
N GLU A 221 -12.59 -8.46 9.53
CA GLU A 221 -13.50 -9.59 9.69
C GLU A 221 -12.90 -10.67 10.62
N LEU A 222 -11.61 -10.99 10.49
CA LEU A 222 -10.95 -11.92 11.41
C LEU A 222 -10.82 -11.36 12.84
N GLU A 223 -10.53 -10.07 13.02
CA GLU A 223 -10.44 -9.46 14.35
C GLU A 223 -11.80 -9.31 15.03
N SER A 224 -12.85 -8.95 14.29
CA SER A 224 -14.23 -8.90 14.81
C SER A 224 -14.75 -10.29 15.17
N ILE A 225 -14.53 -11.29 14.31
CA ILE A 225 -14.93 -12.67 14.59
C ILE A 225 -14.07 -13.30 15.69
N ALA A 226 -12.77 -12.97 15.79
CA ALA A 226 -11.92 -13.42 16.90
C ALA A 226 -12.32 -12.79 18.23
N LYS A 227 -12.77 -11.52 18.23
CA LYS A 227 -13.36 -10.85 19.41
C LYS A 227 -14.70 -11.47 19.81
N GLU A 228 -15.55 -11.85 18.86
CA GLU A 228 -16.83 -12.53 19.14
C GLU A 228 -16.67 -13.99 19.56
N LYS A 229 -15.70 -14.73 19.02
CA LYS A 229 -15.60 -16.20 19.17
C LYS A 229 -14.39 -16.69 19.97
N GLY A 230 -13.55 -15.81 20.49
CA GLY A 230 -12.50 -16.11 21.48
C GLY A 230 -11.34 -17.00 21.02
N THR A 231 -11.39 -17.60 19.82
CA THR A 231 -10.31 -18.44 19.26
C THR A 231 -10.18 -18.32 17.74
N PHE A 232 -8.94 -18.34 17.25
CA PHE A 232 -8.57 -18.19 15.82
C PHE A 232 -9.19 -19.27 14.91
N GLY A 233 -9.45 -20.48 15.44
CA GLY A 233 -10.03 -21.60 14.70
C GLY A 233 -11.51 -21.41 14.35
N ALA A 234 -12.29 -20.76 15.23
CA ALA A 234 -13.69 -20.47 14.98
C ALA A 234 -13.89 -19.38 13.91
N ALA A 235 -12.93 -18.46 13.78
CA ALA A 235 -12.96 -17.38 12.79
C ALA A 235 -12.73 -17.88 11.36
N PHE A 236 -11.83 -18.85 11.18
CA PHE A 236 -11.60 -19.49 9.88
C PHE A 236 -12.78 -20.37 9.43
N GLY A 237 -13.41 -21.10 10.36
CA GLY A 237 -14.59 -21.93 10.06
C GLY A 237 -15.77 -21.11 9.52
N ALA A 238 -16.11 -20.00 10.19
CA ALA A 238 -17.23 -19.15 9.79
C ALA A 238 -17.02 -18.43 8.44
N MET A 239 -15.76 -18.12 8.08
CA MET A 239 -15.44 -17.53 6.79
C MET A 239 -15.59 -18.56 5.65
N LYS A 240 -15.18 -19.81 5.89
CA LYS A 240 -15.37 -20.93 4.95
C LYS A 240 -16.85 -21.20 4.67
N ASP A 241 -17.68 -21.18 5.71
CA ASP A 241 -19.13 -21.42 5.59
C ASP A 241 -19.86 -20.27 4.86
N LYS A 242 -19.38 -19.03 4.99
CA LYS A 242 -19.89 -17.89 4.22
C LYS A 242 -19.47 -17.91 2.75
N SER A 243 -18.31 -18.50 2.43
CA SER A 243 -17.85 -18.67 1.05
C SER A 243 -18.59 -19.79 0.32
N THR A 244 -19.02 -20.85 1.02
CA THR A 244 -19.82 -21.94 0.42
C THR A 244 -21.31 -21.60 0.27
N ASN A 245 -21.86 -20.67 1.04
CA ASN A 245 -23.29 -20.30 0.98
C ASN A 245 -23.65 -19.30 -0.14
N LYS A 246 -22.71 -18.90 -1.01
CA LYS A 246 -22.98 -18.04 -2.18
C LYS A 246 -23.03 -18.77 -3.51
N GLU A 247 -22.79 -20.08 -3.55
CA GLU A 247 -22.97 -20.91 -4.73
C GLU A 247 -23.90 -22.08 -4.40
N GLY A 248 -25.10 -22.11 -4.99
CA GLY A 248 -25.91 -23.32 -4.98
C GLY A 248 -27.41 -23.17 -4.81
N ASN A 249 -28.06 -22.25 -5.53
CA ASN A 249 -29.43 -22.51 -5.98
C ASN A 249 -29.40 -22.88 -7.46
N SER A 250 -29.25 -24.18 -7.75
CA SER A 250 -29.86 -24.90 -8.89
C SER A 250 -29.34 -26.34 -8.98
N GLN A 251 -30.14 -27.25 -8.40
CA GLN A 251 -30.57 -28.56 -8.90
C GLN A 251 -29.62 -29.54 -9.62
N LYS A 252 -29.60 -30.74 -9.00
CA LYS A 252 -29.69 -32.12 -9.53
C LYS A 252 -28.41 -32.89 -9.91
N ILE A 253 -28.10 -33.84 -9.03
CA ILE A 253 -27.40 -35.13 -9.24
C ILE A 253 -28.31 -36.07 -10.07
N PRO A 254 -27.78 -36.95 -10.92
CA PRO A 254 -27.49 -38.37 -10.55
C PRO A 254 -26.08 -38.81 -11.01
N SER A 255 -25.19 -39.27 -10.13
CA SER A 255 -24.98 -40.63 -9.57
C SER A 255 -24.04 -41.52 -10.40
N GLU A 256 -23.18 -42.20 -9.63
CA GLU A 256 -22.01 -43.04 -9.92
C GLU A 256 -22.15 -44.05 -11.07
N GLU A 257 -21.05 -44.32 -11.79
CA GLU A 257 -20.33 -45.61 -11.75
C GLU A 257 -19.27 -45.78 -12.87
N ASN A 258 -18.13 -46.34 -12.46
CA ASN A 258 -17.35 -47.37 -13.14
C ASN A 258 -16.25 -47.08 -14.20
N LEU A 259 -15.06 -47.53 -13.76
CA LEU A 259 -14.06 -48.39 -14.43
C LEU A 259 -13.05 -47.83 -15.45
N PHE A 260 -11.78 -47.88 -14.99
CA PHE A 260 -10.63 -48.50 -15.66
C PHE A 260 -10.80 -48.93 -17.13
N THR A 261 -9.91 -48.45 -18.01
CA THR A 261 -8.98 -49.34 -18.75
C THR A 261 -7.84 -48.61 -19.47
N LYS A 262 -6.70 -49.30 -19.49
CA LYS A 262 -5.46 -49.06 -20.25
C LYS A 262 -5.70 -49.01 -21.76
N ALA A 263 -4.89 -48.22 -22.50
CA ALA A 263 -3.83 -48.72 -23.41
C ALA A 263 -3.36 -47.65 -24.43
N LYS A 264 -2.10 -47.23 -24.30
CA LYS A 264 -0.94 -47.24 -25.25
C LYS A 264 -1.12 -47.01 -26.78
N PRO A 265 -0.03 -46.76 -27.55
CA PRO A 265 0.11 -45.61 -28.46
C PRO A 265 0.46 -45.99 -29.92
N THR A 266 0.46 -45.01 -30.84
CA THR A 266 1.12 -45.09 -32.17
C THR A 266 1.12 -43.67 -32.73
N ASN A 267 2.22 -42.94 -32.99
CA ASN A 267 3.48 -43.15 -33.72
C ASN A 267 3.36 -42.97 -35.26
N ASN A 268 4.29 -42.15 -35.77
CA ASN A 268 4.68 -41.86 -37.16
C ASN A 268 3.73 -40.99 -38.00
N GLY A 269 4.18 -39.98 -38.75
CA GLY A 269 5.52 -39.47 -39.03
C GLY A 269 5.49 -38.53 -40.25
N ASN A 270 6.52 -37.69 -40.35
CA ASN A 270 7.09 -37.03 -41.55
C ASN A 270 6.19 -36.05 -42.36
N ASP A 271 6.67 -34.97 -43.00
CA ASP A 271 8.02 -34.54 -43.36
C ASP A 271 8.04 -33.05 -43.77
N SER A 272 9.18 -32.40 -43.52
CA SER A 272 9.90 -31.44 -44.39
C SER A 272 9.39 -30.00 -44.71
N ALA A 273 10.09 -29.05 -44.08
CA ALA A 273 10.95 -28.00 -44.68
C ALA A 273 10.35 -26.81 -45.50
N LYS A 274 10.63 -25.58 -45.02
CA LYS A 274 11.41 -24.56 -45.76
C LYS A 274 11.82 -23.33 -44.91
N ASN A 275 13.10 -22.98 -45.05
CA ASN A 275 13.81 -21.82 -44.53
C ASN A 275 13.28 -20.47 -45.02
N SER A 276 13.38 -19.42 -44.17
CA SER A 276 14.03 -18.13 -44.51
C SER A 276 14.06 -17.16 -43.30
N GLU A 277 15.21 -17.01 -42.67
CA GLU A 277 15.72 -15.73 -42.09
C GLU A 277 16.65 -15.08 -43.15
N PRO A 278 17.13 -13.80 -43.07
CA PRO A 278 17.38 -12.99 -41.86
C PRO A 278 17.18 -11.44 -41.98
N ASN A 279 17.29 -10.73 -40.84
CA ASN A 279 18.08 -9.49 -40.60
C ASN A 279 17.54 -8.73 -39.36
N THR A 280 18.14 -8.89 -38.17
CA THR A 280 19.23 -8.09 -37.57
C THR A 280 18.93 -6.62 -37.29
N SER A 281 18.77 -6.27 -36.01
CA SER A 281 19.54 -5.19 -35.38
C SER A 281 19.72 -5.44 -33.88
N THR A 282 21.00 -5.46 -33.50
CA THR A 282 21.59 -5.69 -32.19
C THR A 282 21.66 -4.41 -31.36
N SER A 283 21.30 -4.49 -30.07
CA SER A 283 21.99 -3.72 -29.02
C SER A 283 22.24 -4.65 -27.82
N LYS A 284 23.42 -5.27 -27.80
CA LYS A 284 23.94 -6.00 -26.64
C LYS A 284 24.46 -4.97 -25.64
N GLY A 285 23.84 -4.92 -24.46
CA GLY A 285 24.38 -4.20 -23.31
C GLY A 285 25.61 -4.93 -22.77
N ASP A 286 26.64 -4.16 -22.45
CA ASP A 286 27.91 -4.65 -21.90
C ASP A 286 27.68 -5.44 -20.61
N SER A 287 28.18 -6.67 -20.58
CA SER A 287 28.17 -7.55 -19.41
C SER A 287 29.07 -6.97 -18.32
N PHE A 288 28.56 -6.95 -17.09
CA PHE A 288 29.20 -6.47 -15.86
C PHE A 288 30.62 -7.04 -15.62
N SER A 289 30.95 -8.18 -16.23
CA SER A 289 32.29 -8.77 -16.24
C SER A 289 33.37 -7.90 -16.91
N ASP A 290 33.01 -7.10 -17.92
CA ASP A 290 33.97 -6.23 -18.63
C ASP A 290 34.26 -4.93 -17.87
N LEU A 291 33.32 -4.45 -17.05
CA LEU A 291 33.51 -3.28 -16.19
C LEU A 291 34.50 -3.56 -15.04
N LEU A 292 34.47 -4.77 -14.47
CA LEU A 292 35.41 -5.18 -13.42
C LEU A 292 36.84 -5.37 -13.95
N SER A 293 36.97 -5.76 -15.22
CA SER A 293 38.26 -5.93 -15.90
C SER A 293 38.96 -4.59 -16.16
N LYS A 294 38.19 -3.52 -16.39
CA LYS A 294 38.72 -2.16 -16.65
C LYS A 294 39.16 -1.43 -15.37
N MET A 295 38.60 -1.75 -14.20
CA MET A 295 39.01 -1.11 -12.93
C MET A 295 40.31 -1.68 -12.34
N LYS A 296 40.70 -2.92 -12.68
CA LYS A 296 41.95 -3.52 -12.17
C LYS A 296 43.22 -3.09 -12.91
N LYS A 297 43.10 -2.35 -14.02
CA LYS A 297 44.26 -1.86 -14.81
C LYS A 297 44.64 -0.40 -14.57
N LYS A 298 44.07 0.27 -13.57
CA LYS A 298 44.54 1.58 -13.09
C LYS A 298 45.06 1.48 -11.66
N LYS A 299 46.28 0.99 -11.53
CA LYS A 299 47.23 1.35 -10.48
C LYS A 299 48.61 1.39 -11.12
#